data_AF-A0A358IYJ6-F1
#
_entry.id   AF-A0A358IYJ6-F1
#
_cell.length_a   1.000
_cell.length_b   1.000
_cell.length_c   1.000
_cell.angle_alpha   90.00
_cell.angle_beta   90.00
_cell.angle_gamma   90.00
#
_symmetry.space_group_name_H-M   'P 1'
#
loop_
_entity.id
_entity.type
_entity.pdbx_description
1 polymer ?
#
loop_
_entity_poly.entity_id
_entity_poly.type
_entity_poly.pdbx_seq_one_letter_code
_entity_poly.pdbx_strand_id
1 'polypeptide(L)'
;RNDLARAARPGTVRVEGLCELERHPTVHHLVSTVSAEAAAGFGPADVLEAAFPPGSITGAPKHQAMKVIATHEPPRGPWCGSLFGWGLAGDQRLTASVLIRTAAFVQDDKGWRWRAQAGAGIVADSDPRAERLETEAKILALKQALTG
;
A
#
# COMPACT_ATOMS: atom_id res chain seq x y z
N ARG A 1 0.63 -7.57 -11.45
CA ARG A 1 0.33 -8.13 -12.80
C ARG A 1 -1.17 -8.16 -13.07
N ASN A 2 -1.98 -8.94 -12.32
CA ASN A 2 -3.42 -9.06 -12.59
C ASN A 2 -4.17 -7.72 -12.49
N ASP A 3 -3.85 -6.92 -11.47
CA ASP A 3 -4.53 -5.64 -11.27
C ASP A 3 -4.27 -4.66 -12.43
N LEU A 4 -3.01 -4.53 -12.84
CA LEU A 4 -2.61 -3.66 -13.97
C LEU A 4 -3.22 -4.10 -15.30
N ALA A 5 -3.42 -5.42 -15.49
CA ALA A 5 -4.00 -5.96 -16.72
C ALA A 5 -5.44 -5.48 -16.98
N ARG A 6 -6.17 -5.04 -15.95
CA ARG A 6 -7.55 -4.52 -16.07
C ARG A 6 -7.64 -3.16 -16.77
N ALA A 7 -6.55 -2.39 -16.74
CA ALA A 7 -6.47 -1.04 -17.33
C ALA A 7 -5.39 -0.94 -18.42
N ALA A 8 -4.78 -2.06 -18.81
CA ALA A 8 -3.68 -2.10 -19.76
C ALA A 8 -4.12 -2.64 -21.13
N ARG A 9 -3.44 -2.20 -22.20
CA ARG A 9 -3.56 -2.82 -23.52
C ARG A 9 -3.13 -4.30 -23.43
N PRO A 10 -3.92 -5.25 -23.95
CA PRO A 10 -3.56 -6.68 -23.93
C PRO A 10 -2.16 -6.93 -24.50
N GLY A 11 -1.41 -7.82 -23.84
CA GLY A 11 -0.04 -8.18 -24.24
C GLY A 11 1.05 -7.19 -23.82
N THR A 12 0.72 -6.04 -23.22
CA THR A 12 1.73 -5.03 -22.84
C THR A 12 2.24 -5.15 -21.40
N VAL A 13 1.52 -5.88 -20.54
CA VAL A 13 1.94 -6.09 -19.14
C VAL A 13 3.21 -6.93 -19.10
N ARG A 14 4.31 -6.33 -18.65
CA ARG A 14 5.62 -6.98 -18.55
C ARG A 14 6.28 -6.72 -17.20
N VAL A 15 7.18 -7.62 -16.82
CA VAL A 15 8.07 -7.44 -15.67
C VAL A 15 9.37 -6.86 -16.23
N GLU A 16 9.71 -5.64 -15.82
CA GLU A 16 10.92 -4.94 -16.27
C GLU A 16 12.13 -5.24 -15.39
N GLY A 17 11.89 -5.41 -14.09
CA GLY A 17 12.89 -5.84 -13.10
C GLY A 17 12.26 -6.84 -12.16
N LEU A 18 12.98 -7.89 -11.80
CA LEU A 18 12.49 -8.95 -10.92
C LEU A 18 13.42 -9.11 -9.73
N CYS A 19 12.88 -8.86 -8.53
CA CYS A 19 13.59 -8.99 -7.25
C CYS A 19 14.95 -8.29 -7.24
N GLU A 20 15.03 -7.10 -7.82
CA GLU A 20 16.24 -6.29 -7.81
C GLU A 20 16.51 -5.75 -6.41
N LEU A 21 17.76 -5.78 -5.97
CA LEU A 21 18.14 -5.33 -4.63
C LEU A 21 18.27 -3.81 -4.59
N GLU A 22 17.31 -3.15 -3.93
CA GLU A 22 17.37 -1.73 -3.60
C GLU A 22 17.87 -1.54 -2.17
N ARG A 23 18.87 -0.68 -2.00
CA ARG A 23 19.48 -0.40 -0.70
C ARG A 23 19.00 0.94 -0.15
N HIS A 24 18.40 0.92 1.04
CA HIS A 24 18.04 2.10 1.81
C HIS A 24 18.89 2.18 3.10
N PRO A 25 18.90 3.32 3.81
CA PRO A 25 19.75 3.51 4.99
C PRO A 25 19.57 2.46 6.09
N THR A 26 18.37 1.92 6.27
CA THR A 26 18.04 1.01 7.38
C THR A 26 17.50 -0.36 6.93
N VAL A 27 17.29 -0.56 5.63
CA VAL A 27 16.65 -1.77 5.09
C VAL A 27 17.07 -2.01 3.64
N HIS A 28 17.05 -3.27 3.24
CA HIS A 28 17.17 -3.66 1.84
C HIS A 28 15.82 -4.17 1.34
N HIS A 29 15.42 -3.75 0.14
CA HIS A 29 14.20 -4.22 -0.51
C HIS A 29 14.55 -5.05 -1.74
N LEU A 30 13.83 -6.14 -1.95
CA LEU A 30 13.77 -6.79 -3.26
C LEU A 30 12.59 -6.20 -4.02
N VAL A 31 12.89 -5.40 -5.03
CA VAL A 31 11.91 -4.63 -5.80
C VAL A 31 11.69 -5.29 -7.15
N SER A 32 10.42 -5.40 -7.54
CA SER A 32 10.05 -5.84 -8.88
C SER A 32 9.24 -4.76 -9.56
N THR A 33 9.64 -4.42 -10.78
CA THR A 33 8.98 -3.40 -11.60
C THR A 33 8.06 -4.07 -12.60
N VAL A 34 6.78 -3.71 -12.57
CA VAL A 34 5.78 -4.17 -13.55
C VAL A 34 5.23 -2.96 -14.26
N SER A 35 5.32 -2.96 -15.59
CA SER A 35 4.84 -1.88 -16.45
C SER A 35 3.84 -2.39 -17.48
N ALA A 36 3.06 -1.47 -18.04
CA ALA A 36 2.15 -1.73 -19.14
C ALA A 36 1.80 -0.42 -19.86
N GLU A 37 1.27 -0.51 -21.08
CA GLU A 37 0.65 0.62 -21.75
C GLU A 37 -0.83 0.67 -21.36
N ALA A 38 -1.34 1.85 -20.97
CA ALA A 38 -2.75 2.02 -20.67
C ALA A 38 -3.62 1.68 -21.89
N ALA A 39 -4.77 1.07 -21.66
CA ALA A 39 -5.75 0.84 -22.72
C ALA A 39 -6.32 2.18 -23.24
N ALA A 40 -6.81 2.19 -24.48
CA ALA A 40 -7.44 3.38 -25.04
C ALA A 40 -8.63 3.84 -24.17
N GLY A 41 -8.67 5.13 -23.85
CA GLY A 41 -9.70 5.71 -22.98
C GLY A 41 -9.44 5.60 -21.48
N PHE A 42 -8.38 4.91 -21.05
CA PHE A 42 -7.99 4.85 -19.62
C PHE A 42 -6.95 5.92 -19.31
N GLY A 43 -7.25 6.74 -18.30
CA GLY A 43 -6.33 7.72 -17.75
C GLY A 43 -5.63 7.22 -16.48
N PRO A 44 -4.74 8.05 -15.89
CA PRO A 44 -4.01 7.70 -14.67
C PRO A 44 -4.89 7.36 -13.46
N ALA A 45 -6.07 7.99 -13.35
CA ALA A 45 -7.04 7.70 -12.30
C ALA A 45 -7.63 6.29 -12.44
N ASP A 46 -7.98 5.87 -13.67
CA ASP A 46 -8.50 4.53 -13.94
C ASP A 46 -7.46 3.45 -13.65
N VAL A 47 -6.18 3.74 -13.96
CA VAL A 47 -5.06 2.85 -13.63
C VAL A 47 -4.90 2.72 -12.11
N LEU A 48 -4.98 3.84 -11.37
CA LEU A 48 -4.94 3.81 -9.90
C LEU A 48 -6.11 3.00 -9.34
N GLU A 49 -7.34 3.23 -9.81
CA GLU A 49 -8.53 2.51 -9.38
C GLU A 49 -8.40 1.00 -9.64
N ALA A 50 -7.91 0.60 -10.81
CA ALA A 50 -7.69 -0.81 -11.15
C ALA A 50 -6.68 -1.50 -10.22
N ALA A 51 -5.64 -0.77 -9.80
CA ALA A 51 -4.58 -1.24 -8.92
C ALA A 51 -4.93 -1.20 -7.43
N PHE A 52 -5.86 -0.33 -7.03
CA PHE A 52 -6.18 -0.04 -5.65
C PHE A 52 -7.17 -1.06 -5.04
N PRO A 53 -7.07 -1.39 -3.74
CA PRO A 53 -5.90 -1.17 -2.88
C PRO A 53 -4.74 -2.12 -3.24
N PRO A 54 -3.48 -1.77 -2.90
CA PRO A 54 -2.33 -2.61 -3.21
C PRO A 54 -2.42 -4.02 -2.64
N GLY A 55 -1.96 -5.02 -3.39
CA GLY A 55 -1.96 -6.42 -2.95
C GLY A 55 -1.14 -6.68 -1.69
N SER A 56 -0.05 -5.93 -1.48
CA SER A 56 0.88 -6.09 -0.36
C SER A 56 0.30 -5.77 1.03
N ILE A 57 -0.81 -5.04 1.09
CA ILE A 57 -1.46 -4.65 2.36
C ILE A 57 -2.87 -5.25 2.52
N THR A 58 -3.29 -6.05 1.54
CA THR A 58 -4.55 -6.79 1.55
C THR A 58 -4.26 -8.28 1.63
N GLY A 59 -3.83 -8.87 0.52
CA GLY A 59 -3.54 -10.30 0.37
C GLY A 59 -3.98 -10.83 -0.99
N ALA A 60 -3.88 -12.16 -1.16
CA ALA A 60 -4.27 -12.83 -2.39
C ALA A 60 -5.12 -14.07 -2.07
N PRO A 61 -6.30 -14.25 -2.68
CA PRO A 61 -6.99 -13.33 -3.61
C PRO A 61 -7.51 -12.05 -2.93
N LYS A 62 -7.31 -10.87 -3.56
CA LYS A 62 -7.55 -9.53 -2.97
C LYS A 62 -8.93 -9.39 -2.31
N HIS A 63 -10.01 -9.65 -3.05
CA HIS A 63 -11.37 -9.50 -2.52
C HIS A 63 -11.67 -10.41 -1.33
N GLN A 64 -11.14 -11.64 -1.33
CA GLN A 64 -11.35 -12.56 -0.23
C GLN A 64 -10.54 -12.15 1.00
N ALA A 65 -9.29 -11.74 0.81
CA ALA A 65 -8.46 -11.22 1.89
C ALA A 65 -9.10 -9.98 2.55
N MET A 66 -9.64 -9.04 1.76
CA MET A 66 -10.34 -7.87 2.30
C MET A 66 -11.58 -8.22 3.12
N LYS A 67 -12.35 -9.25 2.72
CA LYS A 67 -13.50 -9.72 3.52
C LYS A 67 -13.07 -10.26 4.87
N VAL A 68 -12.01 -11.09 4.90
CA VAL A 68 -11.45 -11.63 6.14
C VAL A 68 -10.90 -10.50 7.03
N ILE A 69 -10.17 -9.55 6.46
CA ILE A 69 -9.69 -8.37 7.20
C ILE A 69 -10.87 -7.63 7.85
N ALA A 70 -11.96 -7.39 7.10
CA ALA A 70 -13.12 -6.67 7.60
C ALA A 70 -13.87 -7.40 8.73
N THR A 71 -13.70 -8.72 8.89
CA THR A 71 -14.26 -9.46 10.04
C THR A 71 -13.39 -9.36 11.30
N HIS A 72 -12.13 -8.95 11.17
CA HIS A 72 -11.16 -8.92 12.27
C HIS A 72 -10.75 -7.50 12.70
N GLU A 73 -10.93 -6.49 11.85
CA GLU A 73 -10.45 -5.13 12.08
C GLU A 73 -11.56 -4.08 11.86
N PRO A 74 -11.58 -2.98 12.64
CA PRO A 74 -12.41 -1.83 12.32
C PRO A 74 -11.94 -1.12 11.04
N PRO A 75 -12.72 -0.17 10.49
CA PRO A 75 -12.29 0.63 9.35
C PRO A 75 -10.89 1.24 9.57
N ARG A 76 -10.02 1.03 8.58
CA ARG A 76 -8.60 1.40 8.64
C ARG A 76 -8.34 2.91 8.53
N GLY A 77 -9.34 3.68 8.09
CA GLY A 77 -9.16 5.10 7.78
C GLY A 77 -8.16 5.26 6.63
N PRO A 78 -7.23 6.23 6.69
CA PRO A 78 -6.25 6.44 5.62
C PRO A 78 -5.15 5.36 5.58
N TRP A 79 -4.96 4.58 6.64
CA TRP A 79 -3.94 3.52 6.65
C TRP A 79 -4.25 2.45 5.60
N CYS A 80 -3.24 2.03 4.85
CA CYS A 80 -3.36 1.20 3.64
C CYS A 80 -4.14 1.85 2.49
N GLY A 81 -4.46 3.14 2.59
CA GLY A 81 -4.92 3.97 1.48
C GLY A 81 -3.76 4.44 0.60
N SER A 82 -4.01 5.53 -0.14
CA SER A 82 -3.00 6.13 -1.02
C SER A 82 -2.92 7.63 -0.81
N LEU A 83 -1.69 8.16 -0.79
CA LEU A 83 -1.42 9.57 -1.04
C LEU A 83 -0.90 9.67 -2.47
N PHE A 84 -1.47 10.56 -3.28
CA PHE A 84 -1.06 10.71 -4.67
C PHE A 84 -0.93 12.18 -5.06
N GLY A 85 -0.03 12.42 -6.02
CA GLY A 85 0.16 13.71 -6.67
C GLY A 85 -0.17 13.60 -8.16
N TRP A 86 -0.67 14.69 -8.72
CA TRP A 86 -0.99 14.82 -10.14
C TRP A 86 -0.03 15.81 -10.81
N GLY A 87 0.38 15.52 -12.05
CA GLY A 87 1.26 16.37 -12.84
C GLY A 87 0.64 17.73 -13.13
N LEU A 88 1.44 18.79 -13.11
CA LEU A 88 0.97 20.14 -13.42
C LEU A 88 1.03 20.42 -14.93
N ALA A 89 0.36 21.49 -15.36
CA ALA A 89 0.47 22.03 -16.73
C ALA A 89 0.20 21.02 -17.87
N GLY A 90 -0.76 20.11 -17.68
CA GLY A 90 -1.18 19.14 -18.70
C GLY A 90 -0.40 17.82 -18.70
N ASP A 91 0.54 17.64 -17.77
CA ASP A 91 1.17 16.33 -17.55
C ASP A 91 0.16 15.34 -16.96
N GLN A 92 -0.16 14.30 -17.72
CA GLN A 92 -1.04 13.19 -17.28
C GLN A 92 -0.28 12.17 -16.43
N ARG A 93 0.61 12.63 -15.56
CA ARG A 93 1.33 11.78 -14.62
C ARG A 93 0.63 11.78 -13.27
N LEU A 94 0.35 10.57 -12.77
CA LEU A 94 -0.05 10.35 -11.39
C LEU A 94 1.06 9.56 -10.69
N THR A 95 1.50 10.03 -9.53
CA THR A 95 2.39 9.26 -8.65
C THR A 95 1.65 8.99 -7.35
N ALA A 96 1.58 7.73 -6.95
CA ALA A 96 0.87 7.27 -5.77
C ALA A 96 1.79 6.47 -4.85
N SER A 97 1.65 6.70 -3.56
CA SER A 97 2.32 5.94 -2.49
C SER A 97 1.29 5.30 -1.59
N VAL A 98 1.58 4.09 -1.13
CA VAL A 98 0.74 3.40 -0.15
C VAL A 98 0.96 4.03 1.22
N LEU A 99 -0.13 4.35 1.91
CA LEU A 99 -0.10 4.93 3.25
C LEU A 99 0.19 3.85 4.31
N ILE A 100 1.46 3.44 4.35
CA ILE A 100 2.08 2.65 5.41
C ILE A 100 3.07 3.54 6.17
N ARG A 101 3.33 3.22 7.45
CA ARG A 101 4.12 4.10 8.34
C ARG A 101 3.57 5.54 8.35
N THR A 102 2.25 5.68 8.44
CA THR A 102 1.54 6.97 8.47
C THR A 102 0.76 7.14 9.76
N ALA A 103 0.79 8.34 10.34
CA ALA A 103 -0.08 8.75 11.44
C ALA A 103 -1.18 9.68 10.91
N ALA A 104 -2.44 9.35 11.21
CA ALA A 104 -3.60 10.16 10.84
C ALA A 104 -4.02 11.01 12.03
N PHE A 105 -4.11 12.32 11.83
CA PHE A 105 -4.50 13.28 12.86
C PHE A 105 -5.91 13.79 12.56
N VAL A 106 -6.73 13.88 13.60
CA VAL A 106 -8.10 14.40 13.55
C VAL A 106 -8.25 15.40 14.68
N GLN A 107 -8.76 16.58 14.36
CA GLN A 107 -9.10 17.60 15.35
C GLN A 107 -10.62 17.60 15.55
N ASP A 108 -11.06 17.61 16.80
CA ASP A 108 -12.44 17.90 17.17
C ASP A 108 -12.51 18.83 18.39
N ASP A 109 -13.71 19.02 18.95
CA ASP A 109 -13.95 19.89 20.10
C ASP A 109 -13.12 19.51 21.35
N LYS A 110 -12.60 18.27 21.41
CA LYS A 110 -11.74 17.79 22.50
C LYS A 110 -10.25 17.94 22.19
N GLY A 111 -9.90 18.54 21.05
CA GLY A 111 -8.53 18.76 20.59
C GLY A 111 -8.06 17.73 19.55
N TRP A 112 -6.74 17.64 19.39
CA TRP A 112 -6.12 16.72 18.43
C TRP A 112 -6.10 15.29 18.97
N ARG A 113 -6.52 14.35 18.14
CA ARG A 113 -6.30 12.91 18.30
C ARG A 113 -5.53 12.37 17.11
N TRP A 114 -4.81 11.28 17.32
CA TRP A 114 -4.10 10.60 16.25
C TRP A 114 -4.28 9.09 16.28
N ARG A 115 -4.12 8.44 15.13
CA ARG A 115 -4.10 6.99 14.97
C ARG A 115 -2.97 6.59 14.03
N ALA A 116 -2.14 5.66 14.45
CA ALA A 116 -1.11 5.02 13.63
C ALA A 116 -1.29 3.50 13.73
N GLN A 117 -1.03 2.79 12.63
CA GLN A 117 -1.27 1.35 12.51
C GLN A 117 -0.11 0.66 11.80
N ALA A 118 0.09 -0.61 12.17
CA ALA A 118 1.02 -1.52 11.53
C ALA A 118 0.36 -2.90 11.41
N GLY A 119 0.78 -3.67 10.42
CA GLY A 119 0.27 -5.01 10.15
C GLY A 119 1.37 -5.93 9.63
N ALA A 120 1.07 -7.21 9.61
CA ALA A 120 1.95 -8.27 9.11
C ALA A 120 1.20 -9.14 8.09
N GLY A 121 1.93 -9.72 7.14
CA GLY A 121 1.37 -10.55 6.09
C GLY A 121 1.28 -11.99 6.55
N ILE A 122 0.07 -12.48 6.82
CA ILE A 122 -0.13 -13.83 7.34
C ILE A 122 -0.12 -14.86 6.22
N VAL A 123 0.69 -15.90 6.39
CA VAL A 123 0.80 -17.07 5.54
C VAL A 123 0.56 -18.35 6.35
N ALA A 124 0.52 -19.50 5.69
CA ALA A 124 0.13 -20.77 6.33
C ALA A 124 1.08 -21.23 7.45
N ASP A 125 2.35 -20.84 7.35
CA ASP A 125 3.44 -21.15 8.27
C ASP A 125 3.79 -19.99 9.22
N SER A 126 2.98 -18.93 9.26
CA SER A 126 3.17 -17.80 10.17
C SER A 126 3.11 -18.24 11.64
N ASP A 127 4.07 -17.79 12.45
CA ASP A 127 4.04 -17.91 13.91
C ASP A 127 3.38 -16.67 14.54
N PRO A 128 2.26 -16.80 15.27
CA PRO A 128 1.52 -15.65 15.80
C PRO A 128 2.35 -14.70 16.68
N ARG A 129 3.38 -15.20 17.38
CA ARG A 129 4.22 -14.35 18.22
C ARG A 129 5.20 -13.56 17.37
N ALA A 130 5.83 -14.19 16.38
CA ALA A 130 6.71 -13.54 15.43
C ALA A 130 5.99 -12.43 14.65
N GLU A 131 4.78 -12.70 14.16
CA GLU A 131 3.98 -11.69 13.43
C GLU A 131 3.65 -10.47 14.29
N ARG A 132 3.34 -10.70 15.58
CA ARG A 132 3.10 -9.61 16.50
C ARG A 132 4.36 -8.78 16.75
N LEU A 133 5.51 -9.42 16.97
CA LEU A 133 6.80 -8.72 17.13
C LEU A 133 7.14 -7.89 15.88
N GLU A 134 6.83 -8.39 14.68
CA GLU A 134 6.98 -7.62 13.45
C GLU A 134 6.10 -6.36 13.44
N THR A 135 4.83 -6.45 13.86
CA THR A 135 3.97 -5.26 13.95
C THR A 135 4.47 -4.23 14.97
N GLU A 136 5.01 -4.70 16.10
CA GLU A 136 5.59 -3.85 17.14
C GLU A 136 6.85 -3.13 16.62
N ALA A 137 7.73 -3.86 15.92
CA ALA A 137 8.88 -3.26 15.23
C ALA A 137 8.44 -2.26 14.13
N LYS A 138 7.34 -2.54 13.44
CA LYS A 138 6.79 -1.65 12.41
C LYS A 138 6.11 -0.40 12.94
N ILE A 139 5.66 -0.37 14.19
CA ILE A 139 5.04 0.83 14.75
C ILE A 139 6.02 1.64 15.60
N LEU A 140 7.11 1.02 16.08
CA LEU A 140 8.04 1.60 17.05
C LEU A 140 8.52 3.02 16.71
N ALA A 141 9.01 3.24 15.48
CA ALA A 141 9.52 4.55 15.06
C ALA A 141 8.43 5.64 15.11
N LEU A 142 7.20 5.33 14.70
CA LEU A 142 6.07 6.27 14.81
C LEU A 142 5.67 6.48 16.26
N LYS A 143 5.65 5.40 17.06
CA LYS A 143 5.34 5.49 18.49
C LYS A 143 6.30 6.46 19.19
N GLN A 144 7.61 6.26 19.04
CA GLN A 144 8.64 7.15 19.60
C GLN A 144 8.49 8.60 19.12
N ALA A 145 8.23 8.82 17.83
CA ALA A 145 8.03 10.16 17.30
C ALA A 145 6.78 10.87 17.86
N LEU A 146 5.74 10.13 18.21
CA LEU A 146 4.45 10.67 18.65
C LEU A 146 4.31 10.77 20.16
N THR A 147 5.09 10.01 20.94
CA THR A 147 4.99 9.97 22.40
C THR A 147 6.19 10.57 23.13
N GLY A 148 7.28 10.86 22.43
CA GLY A 148 8.60 11.00 23.06
C GLY A 148 9.11 9.66 23.57
#